data_AF-H5WPC0-F1
#
_entry.id   AF-H5WPC0-F1
#
_cell.length_a   1.000
_cell.length_b   1.000
_cell.length_c   1.000
_cell.angle_alpha   90.00
_cell.angle_beta   90.00
_cell.angle_gamma   90.00
#
_symmetry.space_group_name_H-M   'P 1'
#
loop_
_entity.id
_entity.type
_entity.pdbx_description
1 polymer ?
#
loop_
_entity_poly.entity_id
_entity_poly.type
_entity_poly.pdbx_seq_one_letter_code
_entity_poly.pdbx_strand_id
1 'polypeptide(L)'
;MKCEAAFSVPAGWMQAGFLARVVSLDDPDNRNRVQVKLLSFADVDEQDSTIWARVVCPFAGNNRGAFLLPDVDDEVLVFFVQGDSRHALVLGGLWNGSATAPAGISSGKNRIKRIQSRNGVIVTLDDQDGQEMLKLETPGGQKLTLKDGPGAVTIEDSNGNSIKLEAAGITVTASAKVKVQAATVEVSAGMVKVDAAMSKFSGMIKCDVLQTNAVISSSYTPGAGNVW
;
A
#
# COMPACT_ATOMS: atom_id res chain seq x y z
N MET A 1 -35.07 -54.25 -14.56
CA MET A 1 -34.61 -53.41 -13.44
C MET A 1 -33.28 -52.81 -13.87
N LYS A 2 -33.27 -51.55 -14.35
CA LYS A 2 -32.05 -50.86 -14.79
C LYS A 2 -31.39 -50.28 -13.54
N CYS A 3 -30.18 -50.74 -13.23
CA CYS A 3 -29.35 -50.12 -12.20
C CYS A 3 -28.73 -48.88 -12.83
N GLU A 4 -29.29 -47.70 -12.54
CA GLU A 4 -28.66 -46.42 -12.87
C GLU A 4 -27.35 -46.31 -12.11
N ALA A 5 -26.25 -46.18 -12.86
CA ALA A 5 -24.94 -45.85 -12.33
C ALA A 5 -24.99 -44.39 -11.82
N ALA A 6 -25.46 -44.21 -10.58
CA ALA A 6 -25.56 -42.91 -9.90
C ALA A 6 -24.20 -42.23 -9.63
N PHE A 7 -23.09 -42.89 -9.99
CA PHE A 7 -21.73 -42.37 -9.87
C PHE A 7 -20.92 -42.78 -11.11
N SER A 8 -21.24 -42.22 -12.27
CA SER A 8 -20.25 -42.15 -13.35
C SER A 8 -19.10 -41.29 -12.84
N VAL A 9 -17.93 -41.90 -12.62
CA VAL A 9 -16.70 -41.16 -12.31
C VAL A 9 -16.54 -40.09 -13.38
N PRO A 10 -16.55 -38.78 -13.03
CA PRO A 10 -16.30 -37.74 -14.00
C PRO A 10 -14.95 -38.06 -14.66
N ALA A 11 -14.89 -37.97 -16.00
CA ALA A 11 -13.72 -38.35 -16.75
C ALA A 11 -12.47 -37.70 -16.10
N GLY A 12 -11.49 -38.52 -15.71
CA GLY A 12 -10.43 -38.13 -14.76
C GLY A 12 -9.60 -36.91 -15.16
N TRP A 13 -9.66 -36.48 -16.43
CA TRP A 13 -9.05 -35.24 -16.89
C TRP A 13 -9.65 -34.00 -16.21
N MET A 14 -10.94 -33.97 -15.85
CA MET A 14 -11.55 -32.81 -15.16
C MET A 14 -11.13 -32.66 -13.69
N GLN A 15 -10.40 -33.64 -13.13
CA GLN A 15 -9.83 -33.54 -11.77
C GLN A 15 -8.42 -32.93 -11.76
N ALA A 16 -7.93 -32.45 -12.91
CA ALA A 16 -6.65 -31.74 -13.02
C ALA A 16 -6.82 -30.21 -12.85
N GLY A 17 -5.71 -29.52 -12.58
CA GLY A 17 -5.64 -28.07 -12.70
C GLY A 17 -5.44 -27.65 -14.15
N PHE A 18 -6.11 -26.57 -14.58
CA PHE A 18 -6.07 -26.06 -15.94
C PHE A 18 -5.56 -24.62 -15.96
N LEU A 19 -4.69 -24.30 -16.92
CA LEU A 19 -4.32 -22.91 -17.19
C LEU A 19 -5.46 -22.23 -17.96
N ALA A 20 -5.78 -21.01 -17.57
CA ALA A 20 -6.80 -20.20 -18.20
C ALA A 20 -6.38 -18.73 -18.26
N ARG A 21 -6.99 -17.99 -19.16
CA ARG A 21 -6.86 -16.54 -19.24
C ARG A 21 -8.16 -15.88 -18.79
N VAL A 22 -8.06 -14.81 -18.00
CA VAL A 22 -9.22 -13.98 -17.64
C VAL A 22 -9.66 -13.15 -18.83
N VAL A 23 -10.95 -13.17 -19.15
CA VAL A 23 -11.52 -12.45 -20.30
C VAL A 23 -12.52 -11.35 -19.91
N SER A 24 -13.14 -11.44 -18.73
CA SER A 24 -14.05 -10.42 -18.23
C SER A 24 -14.17 -10.47 -16.70
N LEU A 25 -14.47 -9.32 -16.10
CA LEU A 25 -14.77 -9.13 -14.69
C LEU A 25 -16.23 -8.70 -14.45
N ASP A 26 -17.01 -8.49 -15.52
CA ASP A 26 -18.38 -7.97 -15.47
C ASP A 26 -19.38 -9.08 -15.12
N ASP A 27 -19.35 -9.56 -13.87
CA ASP A 27 -20.21 -10.64 -13.39
C ASP A 27 -21.70 -10.21 -13.35
N PRO A 28 -22.59 -10.79 -14.18
CA PRO A 28 -24.00 -10.40 -14.25
C PRO A 28 -24.76 -10.66 -12.94
N ASP A 29 -24.27 -11.58 -12.10
CA ASP A 29 -24.90 -11.90 -10.82
C ASP A 29 -24.34 -11.07 -9.64
N ASN A 30 -23.39 -10.15 -9.89
CA ASN A 30 -22.71 -9.35 -8.87
C ASN A 30 -22.08 -10.18 -7.73
N ARG A 31 -21.52 -11.35 -8.05
CA ARG A 31 -20.90 -12.27 -7.07
C ARG A 31 -19.38 -12.16 -7.03
N ASN A 32 -18.80 -11.21 -7.76
CA ASN A 32 -17.36 -11.02 -7.91
C ASN A 32 -16.65 -12.28 -8.46
N ARG A 33 -17.29 -12.98 -9.39
CA ARG A 33 -16.65 -14.03 -10.19
C ARG A 33 -15.85 -13.40 -11.32
N VAL A 34 -14.89 -14.15 -11.85
CA VAL A 34 -14.14 -13.79 -13.05
C VAL A 34 -14.48 -14.75 -14.18
N GLN A 35 -14.61 -14.24 -15.39
CA GLN A 35 -14.86 -15.05 -16.57
C GLN A 35 -13.51 -15.50 -17.13
N VAL A 36 -13.34 -16.80 -17.35
CA VAL A 36 -12.08 -17.39 -17.81
C VAL A 36 -12.26 -18.20 -19.09
N LYS A 37 -11.20 -18.24 -19.91
CA LYS A 37 -11.06 -19.10 -21.09
C LYS A 37 -9.87 -20.03 -20.89
N LEU A 38 -10.10 -21.35 -20.94
CA LEU A 38 -9.04 -22.35 -20.76
C LEU A 38 -8.04 -22.32 -21.93
N LEU A 39 -6.74 -22.45 -21.66
CA LEU A 39 -5.69 -22.43 -22.69
C LEU A 39 -5.53 -23.77 -23.42
N SER A 40 -5.89 -24.89 -22.78
CA SER A 40 -5.68 -26.25 -23.31
C SER A 40 -6.53 -26.61 -24.55
N PHE A 41 -7.40 -25.71 -24.99
CA PHE A 41 -8.37 -25.94 -26.06
C PHE A 41 -8.36 -24.80 -27.09
N ALA A 42 -7.24 -24.07 -27.18
CA ALA A 42 -7.09 -22.85 -27.96
C ALA A 42 -7.20 -23.02 -29.49
N ASP A 43 -7.00 -24.22 -30.02
CA ASP A 43 -7.07 -24.53 -31.48
C ASP A 43 -8.51 -24.80 -31.99
N VAL A 44 -9.51 -24.55 -31.15
CA VAL A 44 -10.92 -24.55 -31.59
C VAL A 44 -11.33 -23.10 -31.75
N ASP A 45 -11.40 -22.62 -33.00
CA ASP A 45 -11.79 -21.25 -33.38
C ASP A 45 -13.14 -20.82 -32.74
N GLU A 46 -13.97 -21.80 -32.36
CA GLU A 46 -15.27 -21.65 -31.68
C GLU A 46 -15.24 -22.11 -30.20
N GLN A 47 -14.23 -21.74 -29.41
CA GLN A 47 -14.35 -21.82 -27.96
C GLN A 47 -15.29 -20.74 -27.41
N ASP A 48 -16.60 -20.95 -27.59
CA ASP A 48 -17.68 -20.16 -26.99
C ASP A 48 -17.84 -20.42 -25.48
N SER A 49 -17.19 -21.44 -24.93
CA SER A 49 -17.36 -21.80 -23.52
C SER A 49 -16.39 -21.03 -22.62
N THR A 50 -16.68 -19.76 -22.40
CA THR A 50 -16.16 -19.05 -21.24
C THR A 50 -16.88 -19.51 -19.98
N ILE A 51 -16.18 -19.52 -18.84
CA ILE A 51 -16.75 -20.03 -17.59
C ILE A 51 -16.58 -18.98 -16.50
N TRP A 52 -17.65 -18.69 -15.77
CA TRP A 52 -17.58 -17.88 -14.56
C TRP A 52 -17.01 -18.70 -13.40
N ALA A 53 -15.86 -18.29 -12.89
CA ALA A 53 -15.15 -18.94 -11.80
C ALA A 53 -15.11 -18.05 -10.56
N ARG A 54 -15.29 -18.64 -9.37
CA ARG A 54 -15.04 -17.94 -8.11
C ARG A 54 -13.54 -17.90 -7.85
N VAL A 55 -13.04 -16.82 -7.27
CA VAL A 55 -11.62 -16.70 -6.90
C VAL A 55 -11.41 -17.13 -5.45
N VAL A 56 -10.42 -17.98 -5.22
CA VAL A 56 -9.97 -18.35 -3.88
C VAL A 56 -9.20 -17.18 -3.28
N CYS A 57 -9.62 -16.71 -2.11
CA CYS A 57 -8.95 -15.65 -1.36
C CYS A 57 -8.35 -16.21 -0.06
N PRO A 58 -7.27 -15.61 0.48
CA PRO A 58 -6.68 -16.03 1.76
C PRO A 58 -7.67 -16.14 2.92
N PHE A 59 -8.66 -15.25 2.98
CA PHE A 59 -9.82 -15.35 3.87
C PHE A 59 -11.01 -14.58 3.27
N ALA A 60 -12.23 -15.04 3.57
CA ALA A 60 -13.46 -14.41 3.12
C ALA A 60 -14.58 -14.58 4.17
N GLY A 61 -15.44 -13.58 4.30
CA GLY A 61 -16.60 -13.57 5.19
C GLY A 61 -17.52 -12.38 4.89
N ASN A 62 -18.64 -12.29 5.61
CA ASN A 62 -19.58 -11.18 5.41
C ASN A 62 -18.90 -9.83 5.70
N ASN A 63 -18.74 -8.99 4.67
CA ASN A 63 -18.07 -7.69 4.72
C ASN A 63 -16.64 -7.72 5.30
N ARG A 64 -15.90 -8.83 5.10
CA ARG A 64 -14.47 -8.95 5.48
C ARG A 64 -13.76 -9.95 4.57
N GLY A 65 -12.50 -9.69 4.22
CA GLY A 65 -11.76 -10.58 3.34
C GLY A 65 -10.52 -9.94 2.74
N ALA A 66 -9.72 -10.74 2.04
CA ALA A 66 -8.72 -10.24 1.10
C ALA A 66 -9.37 -10.17 -0.30
N PHE A 67 -9.59 -8.95 -0.80
CA PHE A 67 -10.17 -8.71 -2.13
C PHE A 67 -9.07 -8.41 -3.13
N LEU A 68 -8.48 -9.47 -3.70
CA LEU A 68 -7.37 -9.40 -4.66
C LEU A 68 -7.74 -10.29 -5.85
N LEU A 69 -8.51 -9.74 -6.79
CA LEU A 69 -8.93 -10.45 -8.00
C LEU A 69 -7.88 -10.29 -9.11
N PRO A 70 -7.71 -11.32 -9.96
CA PRO A 70 -6.91 -11.19 -11.17
C PRO A 70 -7.56 -10.20 -12.13
N ASP A 71 -6.75 -9.69 -13.04
CA ASP A 71 -7.12 -8.70 -14.03
C ASP A 71 -7.42 -9.35 -15.38
N VAL A 72 -8.12 -8.63 -16.29
CA VAL A 72 -8.32 -9.12 -17.67
C VAL A 72 -6.96 -9.35 -18.33
N ASP A 73 -6.87 -10.44 -19.09
CA ASP A 73 -5.67 -10.99 -19.72
C ASP A 73 -4.65 -11.66 -18.78
N ASP A 74 -4.87 -11.67 -17.46
CA ASP A 74 -4.02 -12.45 -16.55
C ASP A 74 -4.19 -13.95 -16.78
N GLU A 75 -3.07 -14.66 -16.67
CA GLU A 75 -3.04 -16.13 -16.64
C GLU A 75 -3.33 -16.62 -15.22
N VAL A 76 -4.26 -17.56 -15.09
CA VAL A 76 -4.74 -18.10 -13.82
C VAL A 76 -4.81 -19.62 -13.84
N LEU A 77 -4.62 -20.22 -12.67
CA LEU A 77 -4.85 -21.65 -12.45
C LEU A 77 -6.30 -21.89 -12.03
N VAL A 78 -7.01 -22.73 -12.78
CA VAL A 78 -8.41 -23.09 -12.55
C VAL A 78 -8.52 -24.54 -12.10
N PHE A 79 -9.42 -24.80 -11.16
CA PHE A 79 -9.78 -26.12 -10.69
C PHE A 79 -11.30 -26.32 -10.73
N PHE A 80 -11.75 -27.50 -11.13
CA PHE A 80 -13.18 -27.86 -11.15
C PHE A 80 -13.53 -28.69 -9.92
N VAL A 81 -14.42 -28.16 -9.09
CA VAL A 81 -14.83 -28.84 -7.85
C VAL A 81 -15.46 -30.19 -8.20
N GLN A 82 -14.89 -31.28 -7.67
CA GLN A 82 -15.33 -32.66 -7.94
C GLN A 82 -15.36 -33.01 -9.44
N GLY A 83 -14.61 -32.30 -10.28
CA GLY A 83 -14.62 -32.49 -11.73
C GLY A 83 -15.87 -31.95 -12.43
N ASP A 84 -16.66 -31.09 -11.79
CA ASP A 84 -17.82 -30.43 -12.41
C ASP A 84 -17.41 -29.08 -13.03
N SER A 85 -17.48 -28.99 -14.37
CA SER A 85 -17.12 -27.79 -15.12
C SER A 85 -17.95 -26.56 -14.78
N ARG A 86 -19.15 -26.74 -14.22
CA ARG A 86 -20.03 -25.65 -13.76
C ARG A 86 -19.55 -25.00 -12.47
N HIS A 87 -18.64 -25.66 -11.75
CA HIS A 87 -18.12 -25.24 -10.45
C HIS A 87 -16.62 -24.95 -10.53
N ALA A 88 -16.26 -23.98 -11.35
CA ALA A 88 -14.88 -23.53 -11.51
C ALA A 88 -14.41 -22.63 -10.34
N LEU A 89 -13.18 -22.85 -9.89
CA LEU A 89 -12.47 -22.04 -8.92
C LEU A 89 -11.13 -21.58 -9.51
N VAL A 90 -10.84 -20.28 -9.45
CA VAL A 90 -9.50 -19.75 -9.67
C VAL A 90 -8.71 -19.90 -8.36
N LEU A 91 -7.59 -20.61 -8.41
CA LEU A 91 -6.70 -20.80 -7.26
C LEU A 91 -5.71 -19.64 -7.08
N GLY A 92 -5.31 -19.00 -8.18
CA GLY A 92 -4.37 -17.88 -8.17
C GLY A 92 -3.91 -17.51 -9.57
N GLY A 93 -3.22 -16.36 -9.67
CA GLY A 93 -2.55 -15.91 -10.89
C GLY A 93 -1.14 -16.50 -11.03
N LEU A 94 -0.66 -16.58 -12.27
CA LEU A 94 0.64 -17.12 -12.62
C LEU A 94 1.41 -16.08 -13.45
N TRP A 95 2.65 -15.82 -13.07
CA TRP A 95 3.60 -15.09 -13.94
C TRP A 95 4.11 -16.03 -15.04
N ASN A 96 4.33 -15.47 -16.23
CA ASN A 96 4.75 -16.22 -17.41
C ASN A 96 5.78 -15.38 -18.22
N GLY A 97 6.09 -15.80 -19.46
CA GLY A 97 7.08 -15.12 -20.29
C GLY A 97 6.71 -13.69 -20.70
N SER A 98 5.42 -13.33 -20.71
CA SER A 98 4.94 -11.99 -21.03
C SER A 98 4.60 -11.15 -19.79
N ALA A 99 4.25 -11.79 -18.66
CA ALA A 99 3.93 -11.14 -17.39
C ALA A 99 4.97 -11.50 -16.30
N THR A 100 5.82 -10.54 -15.95
CA THR A 100 6.92 -10.75 -14.99
C THR A 100 6.54 -10.44 -13.55
N ALA A 101 7.14 -11.17 -12.60
CA ALA A 101 6.98 -10.90 -11.17
C ALA A 101 7.50 -9.51 -10.76
N PRO A 102 6.88 -8.84 -9.76
CA PRO A 102 7.25 -7.48 -9.32
C PRO A 102 8.56 -7.41 -8.52
N ALA A 103 9.15 -8.56 -8.19
CA ALA A 103 10.45 -8.69 -7.54
C ALA A 103 11.15 -9.97 -8.03
N GLY A 104 12.48 -9.92 -8.11
CA GLY A 104 13.31 -11.06 -8.49
C GLY A 104 13.97 -11.74 -7.30
N ILE A 105 14.41 -12.97 -7.50
CA ILE A 105 15.28 -13.70 -6.56
C ILE A 105 16.72 -13.42 -6.96
N SER A 106 17.56 -13.04 -6.00
CA SER A 106 18.98 -12.81 -6.21
C SER A 106 19.81 -13.72 -5.30
N SER A 107 20.88 -14.30 -5.84
CA SER A 107 21.80 -15.18 -5.10
C SER A 107 21.11 -16.32 -4.32
N GLY A 108 20.00 -16.84 -4.87
CA GLY A 108 19.20 -17.90 -4.24
C GLY A 108 18.44 -17.46 -2.98
N LYS A 109 18.39 -16.16 -2.67
CA LYS A 109 17.68 -15.62 -1.49
C LYS A 109 16.43 -14.86 -1.90
N ASN A 110 15.30 -15.21 -1.29
CA ASN A 110 14.07 -14.43 -1.39
C ASN A 110 14.10 -13.29 -0.36
N ARG A 111 14.85 -12.22 -0.67
CA ARG A 111 15.00 -11.05 0.22
C ARG A 111 13.77 -10.15 0.20
N ILE A 112 13.24 -9.89 -1.00
CA ILE A 112 12.17 -8.91 -1.22
C ILE A 112 10.82 -9.60 -1.31
N LYS A 113 9.88 -9.26 -0.42
CA LYS A 113 8.47 -9.65 -0.51
C LYS A 113 7.69 -8.42 -0.92
N ARG A 114 7.01 -8.48 -2.05
CA ARG A 114 6.37 -7.30 -2.65
C ARG A 114 4.95 -7.59 -3.10
N ILE A 115 4.05 -6.68 -2.75
CA ILE A 115 2.71 -6.58 -3.33
C ILE A 115 2.71 -5.31 -4.18
N GLN A 116 2.31 -5.44 -5.45
CA GLN A 116 2.23 -4.33 -6.39
C GLN A 116 0.88 -4.38 -7.10
N SER A 117 0.12 -3.29 -7.04
CA SER A 117 -1.11 -3.15 -7.82
C SER A 117 -0.80 -2.81 -9.28
N ARG A 118 -1.77 -3.05 -10.18
CA ARG A 118 -1.64 -2.73 -11.62
C ARG A 118 -1.13 -1.32 -11.88
N ASN A 119 -1.66 -0.34 -11.14
CA ASN A 119 -1.32 1.07 -11.35
C ASN A 119 -0.05 1.51 -10.60
N GLY A 120 0.64 0.61 -9.89
CA GLY A 120 1.95 0.88 -9.30
C GLY A 120 1.93 1.37 -7.85
N VAL A 121 0.88 1.07 -7.08
CA VAL A 121 0.96 1.18 -5.60
C VAL A 121 1.70 -0.04 -5.09
N ILE A 122 2.75 0.17 -4.30
CA ILE A 122 3.70 -0.87 -3.91
C ILE A 122 3.79 -0.96 -2.38
N VAL A 123 3.74 -2.18 -1.87
CA VAL A 123 4.12 -2.55 -0.50
C VAL A 123 5.32 -3.48 -0.61
N THR A 124 6.45 -3.11 -0.02
CA THR A 124 7.67 -3.91 -0.01
C THR A 124 8.11 -4.22 1.42
N LEU A 125 8.35 -5.50 1.71
CA LEU A 125 9.11 -5.96 2.86
C LEU A 125 10.49 -6.42 2.36
N ASP A 126 11.52 -5.81 2.92
CA ASP A 126 12.91 -6.12 2.64
C ASP A 126 13.53 -6.77 3.88
N ASP A 127 13.73 -8.09 3.85
CA ASP A 127 14.30 -8.86 4.96
C ASP A 127 15.82 -8.95 4.82
N GLN A 128 16.50 -7.81 4.70
CA GLN A 128 17.95 -7.78 4.85
C GLN A 128 18.30 -7.84 6.33
N ASP A 129 19.05 -8.88 6.74
CA ASP A 129 19.47 -9.09 8.13
C ASP A 129 20.02 -7.81 8.77
N GLY A 130 19.36 -7.34 9.83
CA GLY A 130 19.74 -6.15 10.62
C GLY A 130 19.50 -4.81 9.93
N GLN A 131 18.85 -4.80 8.75
CA GLN A 131 18.44 -3.61 8.00
C GLN A 131 17.05 -3.79 7.40
N GLU A 132 16.20 -4.53 8.11
CA GLU A 132 14.83 -4.84 7.70
C GLU A 132 14.07 -3.55 7.41
N MET A 133 13.23 -3.58 6.37
CA MET A 133 12.54 -2.39 5.92
C MET A 133 11.15 -2.71 5.38
N LEU A 134 10.16 -1.93 5.86
CA LEU A 134 8.83 -1.86 5.28
C LEU A 134 8.69 -0.55 4.51
N LYS A 135 8.30 -0.63 3.24
CA LYS A 135 8.12 0.53 2.37
C LYS A 135 6.79 0.51 1.66
N LEU A 136 6.08 1.65 1.73
CA LEU A 136 4.89 1.93 0.94
C LEU A 136 5.20 3.00 -0.07
N GLU A 137 4.83 2.79 -1.33
CA GLU A 137 5.05 3.74 -2.41
C GLU A 137 3.80 3.90 -3.27
N THR A 138 3.57 5.13 -3.72
CA THR A 138 2.55 5.42 -4.72
C THR A 138 3.22 5.91 -6.01
N PRO A 139 2.57 5.75 -7.18
CA PRO A 139 3.07 6.27 -8.45
C PRO A 139 3.27 7.78 -8.44
N GLY A 140 2.49 8.49 -7.62
CA GLY A 140 2.60 9.93 -7.42
C GLY A 140 3.80 10.37 -6.58
N GLY A 141 4.72 9.47 -6.23
CA GLY A 141 5.97 9.80 -5.53
C GLY A 141 5.88 9.84 -4.00
N GLN A 142 4.71 9.54 -3.43
CA GLN A 142 4.51 9.49 -1.98
C GLN A 142 5.13 8.22 -1.39
N LYS A 143 5.85 8.35 -0.28
CA LYS A 143 6.57 7.24 0.35
C LYS A 143 6.40 7.22 1.87
N LEU A 144 6.27 6.04 2.43
CA LEU A 144 6.43 5.76 3.85
C LEU A 144 7.46 4.64 4.00
N THR A 145 8.48 4.85 4.82
CA THR A 145 9.56 3.88 5.06
C THR A 145 9.77 3.69 6.55
N LEU A 146 9.71 2.45 7.02
CA LEU A 146 10.16 2.03 8.34
C LEU A 146 11.40 1.17 8.13
N LYS A 147 12.50 1.51 8.79
CA LYS A 147 13.79 0.83 8.64
C LYS A 147 14.37 0.52 10.03
N ASP A 148 14.93 -0.67 10.20
CA ASP A 148 15.52 -1.10 11.47
C ASP A 148 17.01 -0.70 11.62
N GLY A 149 17.78 -0.63 10.50
CA GLY A 149 19.23 -0.40 10.54
C GLY A 149 19.79 0.60 9.52
N PRO A 150 20.30 1.78 9.93
CA PRO A 150 20.00 2.46 11.18
C PRO A 150 18.50 2.75 11.31
N GLY A 151 17.99 2.68 12.53
CA GLY A 151 16.56 2.82 12.83
C GLY A 151 15.99 4.17 12.41
N ALA A 152 14.99 4.18 11.53
CA ALA A 152 14.32 5.39 11.08
C ALA A 152 12.88 5.14 10.59
N VAL A 153 12.00 6.12 10.82
CA VAL A 153 10.68 6.21 10.21
C VAL A 153 10.63 7.48 9.37
N THR A 154 10.33 7.35 8.08
CA THR A 154 10.34 8.48 7.14
C THR A 154 9.04 8.52 6.33
N ILE A 155 8.42 9.70 6.26
CA ILE A 155 7.30 10.02 5.39
C ILE A 155 7.77 11.10 4.42
N GLU A 156 7.59 10.89 3.12
CA GLU A 156 8.06 11.80 2.08
C GLU A 156 6.97 11.99 1.02
N ASP A 157 6.85 13.22 0.53
CA ASP A 157 6.04 13.54 -0.63
C ASP A 157 6.89 13.86 -1.87
N SER A 158 6.23 13.97 -3.02
CA SER A 158 6.86 14.35 -4.28
C SER A 158 7.26 15.83 -4.37
N ASN A 159 6.87 16.65 -3.40
CA ASN A 159 7.07 18.10 -3.40
C ASN A 159 8.26 18.53 -2.52
N GLY A 160 8.96 17.57 -1.90
CA GLY A 160 10.11 17.81 -1.02
C GLY A 160 9.76 17.98 0.46
N ASN A 161 8.50 17.75 0.85
CA ASN A 161 8.10 17.72 2.25
C ASN A 161 8.44 16.36 2.85
N SER A 162 8.94 16.36 4.08
CA SER A 162 9.26 15.12 4.78
C SER A 162 9.14 15.23 6.29
N ILE A 163 8.88 14.08 6.92
CA ILE A 163 8.96 13.89 8.36
C ILE A 163 9.85 12.69 8.59
N LYS A 164 10.91 12.87 9.39
CA LYS A 164 11.89 11.82 9.71
C LYS A 164 12.05 11.70 11.21
N LEU A 165 11.89 10.49 11.73
CA LEU A 165 12.13 10.12 13.11
C LEU A 165 13.30 9.15 13.14
N GLU A 166 14.36 9.49 13.85
CA GLU A 166 15.57 8.67 13.96
C GLU A 166 16.25 8.89 15.31
N ALA A 167 17.36 8.19 15.56
CA ALA A 167 18.10 8.32 16.83
C ALA A 167 18.57 9.75 17.14
N ALA A 168 18.81 10.57 16.11
CA ALA A 168 19.19 11.97 16.25
C ALA A 168 18.02 12.90 16.64
N GLY A 169 16.77 12.42 16.57
CA GLY A 169 15.57 13.17 16.91
C GLY A 169 14.53 13.17 15.79
N ILE A 170 13.69 14.21 15.78
CA ILE A 170 12.60 14.38 14.83
C ILE A 170 12.89 15.59 13.94
N THR A 171 12.88 15.39 12.63
CA THR A 171 13.01 16.45 11.63
C THR A 171 11.72 16.58 10.84
N VAL A 172 11.21 17.80 10.73
CA VAL A 172 10.09 18.16 9.85
C VAL A 172 10.60 19.13 8.82
N THR A 173 10.54 18.75 7.55
CA THR A 173 10.94 19.58 6.42
C THR A 173 9.70 19.93 5.60
N ALA A 174 9.51 21.22 5.35
CA ALA A 174 8.47 21.71 4.46
C ALA A 174 9.09 22.60 3.39
N SER A 175 8.79 22.32 2.13
CA SER A 175 9.35 23.06 0.99
C SER A 175 8.70 24.43 0.77
N ALA A 176 7.56 24.68 1.41
CA ALA A 176 6.84 25.94 1.29
C ALA A 176 6.38 26.50 2.64
N LYS A 177 5.39 25.87 3.28
CA LYS A 177 4.76 26.41 4.49
C LYS A 177 4.34 25.30 5.45
N VAL A 178 4.73 25.46 6.71
CA VAL A 178 4.11 24.75 7.84
C VAL A 178 3.01 25.64 8.42
N LYS A 179 1.79 25.09 8.56
CA LYS A 179 0.64 25.79 9.12
C LYS A 179 0.05 24.95 10.25
N VAL A 180 0.16 25.44 11.50
CA VAL A 180 -0.36 24.76 12.70
C VAL A 180 -1.62 25.47 13.19
N GLN A 181 -2.76 24.77 13.19
CA GLN A 181 -4.03 25.26 13.78
C GLN A 181 -4.40 24.36 14.95
N ALA A 182 -4.56 24.96 16.11
CA ALA A 182 -5.07 24.31 17.30
C ALA A 182 -5.74 25.35 18.20
N ALA A 183 -6.59 24.88 19.13
CA ALA A 183 -7.12 25.75 20.18
C ALA A 183 -6.00 26.24 21.11
N THR A 184 -5.05 25.35 21.44
CA THR A 184 -3.85 25.65 22.22
C THR A 184 -2.65 24.92 21.61
N VAL A 185 -1.50 25.59 21.54
CA VAL A 185 -0.21 24.98 21.21
C VAL A 185 0.71 25.19 22.41
N GLU A 186 1.12 24.09 23.06
CA GLU A 186 2.05 24.10 24.19
C GLU A 186 3.40 23.54 23.75
N VAL A 187 4.49 24.24 24.08
CA VAL A 187 5.86 23.83 23.76
C VAL A 187 6.69 23.88 25.03
N SER A 188 7.14 22.71 25.49
CA SER A 188 8.04 22.57 26.63
C SER A 188 9.37 21.99 26.16
N ALA A 189 10.44 22.76 26.31
CA ALA A 189 11.80 22.38 25.92
C ALA A 189 12.81 23.15 26.77
N GLY A 190 14.02 22.60 26.94
CA GLY A 190 15.11 23.32 27.62
C GLY A 190 15.54 24.59 26.88
N MET A 191 15.35 24.63 25.55
CA MET A 191 15.54 25.81 24.72
C MET A 191 14.62 25.73 23.50
N VAL A 192 13.97 26.85 23.15
CA VAL A 192 13.29 27.03 21.87
C VAL A 192 14.09 28.02 21.05
N LYS A 193 14.77 27.54 20.01
CA LYS A 193 15.53 28.39 19.08
C LYS A 193 14.66 28.74 17.88
N VAL A 194 14.51 30.03 17.59
CA VAL A 194 13.75 30.54 16.44
C VAL A 194 14.69 31.35 15.54
N ASP A 195 15.21 30.70 14.50
CA ASP A 195 16.04 31.34 13.48
C ASP A 195 15.12 31.83 12.34
N ALA A 196 14.56 33.03 12.48
CA ALA A 196 13.68 33.64 11.48
C ALA A 196 14.03 35.11 11.26
N ALA A 197 13.81 35.60 10.03
CA ALA A 197 13.94 37.03 9.73
C ALA A 197 12.93 37.89 10.50
N MET A 198 11.74 37.33 10.78
CA MET A 198 10.69 37.99 11.55
C MET A 198 9.82 36.96 12.27
N SER A 199 9.57 37.20 13.56
CA SER A 199 8.61 36.46 14.38
C SER A 199 7.45 37.39 14.74
N LYS A 200 6.25 37.11 14.23
CA LYS A 200 5.07 37.95 14.43
C LYS A 200 4.11 37.29 15.42
N PHE A 201 3.81 37.99 16.51
CA PHE A 201 2.79 37.62 17.48
C PHE A 201 1.66 38.65 17.41
N SER A 202 0.41 38.20 17.29
CA SER A 202 -0.76 39.09 17.23
C SER A 202 -1.34 39.47 18.60
N GLY A 203 -0.89 38.78 19.65
CA GLY A 203 -1.34 38.97 21.02
C GLY A 203 -0.21 39.32 21.99
N MET A 204 -0.50 39.19 23.28
CA MET A 204 0.47 39.43 24.35
C MET A 204 1.53 38.33 24.39
N ILE A 205 2.80 38.74 24.53
CA ILE A 205 3.91 37.85 24.86
C ILE A 205 4.17 37.99 26.37
N LYS A 206 4.02 36.90 27.12
CA LYS A 206 4.38 36.84 28.54
C LYS A 206 5.68 36.04 28.68
N CYS A 207 6.71 36.67 29.23
CA CYS A 207 8.00 36.05 29.54
C CYS A 207 8.55 36.65 30.85
N ASP A 208 9.37 35.90 31.58
CA ASP A 208 9.96 36.39 32.84
C ASP A 208 11.11 37.37 32.59
N VAL A 209 11.96 37.08 31.61
CA VAL A 209 13.10 37.93 31.21
C VAL A 209 13.15 38.01 29.69
N LEU A 210 13.20 39.24 29.16
CA LEU A 210 13.46 39.51 27.75
C LEU A 210 14.87 40.09 27.60
N GLN A 211 15.74 39.38 26.88
CA GLN A 211 17.05 39.87 26.48
C GLN A 211 17.05 40.16 24.97
N THR A 212 17.31 41.41 24.59
CA THR A 212 17.35 41.85 23.18
C THR A 212 18.30 43.03 23.03
N ASN A 213 18.82 43.25 21.82
CA ASN A 213 19.68 44.40 21.50
C ASN A 213 18.89 45.72 21.50
N ALA A 214 17.63 45.68 21.05
CA ALA A 214 16.76 46.84 21.00
C ALA A 214 15.28 46.42 21.09
N VAL A 215 14.48 47.30 21.68
CA VAL A 215 13.01 47.24 21.65
C VAL A 215 12.52 48.53 21.04
N ILE A 216 11.70 48.43 19.99
CA ILE A 216 10.97 49.56 19.41
C ILE A 216 9.50 49.35 19.76
N SER A 217 8.93 50.29 20.51
CA SER A 217 7.51 50.26 20.87
C SER A 217 6.89 51.63 20.67
N SER A 218 5.64 51.67 20.21
CA SER A 218 4.84 52.91 20.16
C SER A 218 4.52 53.46 21.55
N SER A 219 4.54 52.58 22.56
CA SER A 219 4.29 52.92 23.96
C SER A 219 5.04 51.96 24.87
N TYR A 220 5.77 52.49 25.84
CA TYR A 220 6.40 51.71 26.89
C TYR A 220 6.14 52.39 28.22
N THR A 221 5.72 51.62 29.23
CA THR A 221 5.63 52.11 30.61
C THR A 221 6.95 51.78 31.29
N PRO A 222 7.80 52.77 31.63
CA PRO A 222 9.07 52.50 32.28
C PRO A 222 8.85 51.80 33.62
N GLY A 223 9.57 50.70 33.85
CA GLY A 223 9.82 50.26 35.21
C GLY A 223 10.68 51.32 35.92
N ALA A 224 10.52 51.46 37.24
CA ALA A 224 11.18 52.49 38.05
C ALA A 224 12.73 52.54 37.94
N GLY A 225 13.37 51.58 37.26
CA GLY A 225 14.81 51.52 37.01
C GLY A 225 15.26 51.87 35.58
N ASN A 226 14.44 52.53 34.76
CA ASN A 226 14.81 52.90 33.37
C ASN A 226 14.69 54.41 33.08
N VAL A 227 14.67 55.23 34.12
CA VAL A 227 14.58 56.70 34.04
C VAL A 227 15.86 57.30 34.63
N TRP A 228 16.93 57.34 33.84
CA TRP A 228 18.13 58.18 34.09
C TRP A 228 18.79 58.54 32.77
#